data_AF-A0A1S3T7R9-F1
#
_entry.id   AF-A0A1S3T7R9-F1
#
_cell.length_a   1.000
_cell.length_b   1.000
_cell.length_c   1.000
_cell.angle_alpha   90.00
_cell.angle_beta   90.00
_cell.angle_gamma   90.00
#
_symmetry.space_group_name_H-M   'P 1'
#
loop_
_entity.id
_entity.type
_entity.pdbx_description
1 polymer ?
#
loop_
_entity_poly.entity_id
_entity_poly.type
_entity_poly.pdbx_seq_one_letter_code
_entity_poly.pdbx_strand_id
1 'polypeptide(L)'
;MAGHGIKTPFALLVLEGKRSLERILLITDETSHRRSLAKTLLFIPIGVASLIASHDAVEIIDRYDSHCIPPNVIDKVAYIQTPGEKPCNRTLRVDKRMKSPIYVYYQLDNFYQNHRRNVKSQNDYQLRDSKNANSRSGCDPEDSVNGMAIVPAEISF
;
A
#
# COMPACT_ATOMS: atom_id res chain seq x y z
N MET A 1 2.34 35.67 30.67
CA MET A 1 2.10 35.08 29.33
C MET A 1 2.45 33.60 29.41
N ALA A 2 1.44 32.74 29.61
CA ALA A 2 1.63 31.30 29.71
C ALA A 2 1.62 30.69 28.30
N GLY A 3 2.78 30.25 27.82
CA GLY A 3 2.87 29.47 26.59
C GLY A 3 2.25 28.09 26.80
N HIS A 4 1.00 27.93 26.37
CA HIS A 4 0.36 26.62 26.25
C HIS A 4 1.04 25.86 25.11
N GLY A 5 2.07 25.08 25.45
CA GLY A 5 2.64 24.09 24.54
C GLY A 5 1.58 23.03 24.24
N ILE A 6 1.14 22.98 22.99
CA ILE A 6 0.23 21.95 22.47
C ILE A 6 0.98 20.61 22.60
N LYS A 7 0.68 19.85 23.65
CA LYS A 7 1.16 18.48 23.82
C LYS A 7 0.39 17.61 22.84
N THR A 8 0.97 17.34 21.68
CA THR A 8 0.44 16.35 20.73
C THR A 8 0.41 14.98 21.41
N PRO A 9 -0.77 14.34 21.56
CA PRO A 9 -0.85 13.00 22.12
C PRO A 9 -0.23 12.00 21.11
N PHE A 10 0.67 11.14 21.59
CA PHE A 10 1.09 9.97 20.83
C PHE A 10 -0.03 8.92 20.88
N ALA A 11 -0.73 8.74 19.76
CA ALA A 11 -1.71 7.66 19.61
C ALA A 11 -0.99 6.41 19.06
N LEU A 12 -0.91 5.33 19.84
CA LEU A 12 -0.49 4.03 19.34
C LEU A 12 -1.72 3.18 19.04
N LEU A 13 -1.90 2.80 17.77
CA LEU A 13 -2.95 1.91 17.32
C LEU A 13 -2.46 0.46 17.48
N VAL A 14 -2.94 -0.27 18.50
CA VAL A 14 -2.67 -1.72 18.63
C VAL A 14 -3.84 -2.47 18.01
N LEU A 15 -3.62 -3.05 16.82
CA LEU A 15 -4.59 -3.92 16.16
C LEU A 15 -4.40 -5.35 16.70
N GLU A 16 -5.14 -5.74 17.74
CA GLU A 16 -5.22 -7.15 18.11
C GLU A 16 -6.11 -7.91 17.12
N GLY A 17 -5.46 -8.75 16.31
CA GLY A 17 -6.13 -9.63 15.36
C GLY A 17 -6.83 -10.80 16.03
N LYS A 18 -7.98 -10.57 16.68
CA LYS A 18 -9.00 -11.60 16.88
C LYS A 18 -10.37 -11.01 17.27
N ARG A 19 -11.29 -11.07 16.31
CA ARG A 19 -12.77 -11.06 16.45
C ARG A 19 -13.35 -10.04 17.46
N SER A 20 -13.84 -8.94 16.88
CA SER A 20 -15.04 -8.20 17.32
C SER A 20 -15.05 -7.66 18.75
N LEU A 21 -14.07 -6.83 19.10
CA LEU A 21 -14.21 -5.75 20.09
C LEU A 21 -13.02 -4.79 19.94
N GLU A 22 -13.19 -3.73 19.16
CA GLU A 22 -12.22 -2.64 19.07
C GLU A 22 -12.15 -1.92 20.42
N ARG A 23 -11.15 -2.22 21.25
CA ARG A 23 -10.82 -1.40 22.42
C ARG A 23 -9.67 -0.48 22.06
N ILE A 24 -10.00 0.74 21.66
CA ILE A 24 -9.02 1.82 21.45
C ILE A 24 -8.52 2.28 22.83
N LEU A 25 -7.29 1.90 23.20
CA LEU A 25 -6.65 2.40 24.41
C LEU A 25 -5.96 3.74 24.11
N LEU A 26 -6.62 4.86 24.40
CA LEU A 26 -6.02 6.19 24.30
C LEU A 26 -5.11 6.46 25.51
N ILE A 27 -3.79 6.47 25.30
CA ILE A 27 -2.82 6.83 26.35
C ILE A 27 -2.52 8.32 26.23
N THR A 28 -3.07 9.14 27.13
CA THR A 28 -2.76 10.57 27.22
C THR A 28 -1.42 10.78 27.93
N ASP A 29 -0.59 11.69 27.42
CA ASP A 29 0.71 12.02 28.03
C ASP A 29 0.53 13.02 29.17
N GLU A 30 0.32 12.51 30.39
CA GLU A 30 0.46 13.32 31.59
C GLU A 30 1.89 13.16 32.14
N THR A 31 2.69 14.21 31.99
CA THR A 31 4.12 14.33 32.32
C THR A 31 4.37 14.20 33.83
N SER A 32 4.22 12.99 34.38
CA SER A 32 4.60 12.64 35.75
C SER A 32 5.64 11.54 35.71
N HIS A 33 6.86 11.83 36.18
CA HIS A 33 8.02 10.91 36.17
C HIS A 33 7.70 9.55 36.83
N ARG A 34 6.78 9.53 37.79
CA ARG A 34 6.31 8.31 38.49
C ARG A 34 5.43 7.40 37.62
N ARG A 35 4.79 7.95 36.56
CA ARG A 35 3.95 7.19 35.60
C ARG A 35 4.73 6.69 34.38
N SER A 36 5.99 7.10 34.19
CA SER A 36 6.84 6.66 33.06
C SER A 36 7.19 5.16 33.16
N LEU A 37 7.51 4.68 34.36
CA LEU A 37 7.86 3.27 34.60
C LEU A 37 6.72 2.30 34.22
N ALA A 38 5.47 2.71 34.45
CA ALA A 38 4.30 1.92 34.10
C ALA A 38 4.12 1.79 32.57
N LYS A 39 4.43 2.86 31.81
CA LYS A 39 4.39 2.82 30.34
C LYS A 39 5.46 1.87 29.81
N THR A 40 6.68 1.92 30.35
CA THR A 40 7.76 1.00 29.96
C THR A 40 7.40 -0.46 30.23
N LEU A 41 6.82 -0.76 31.40
CA LEU A 41 6.36 -2.11 31.74
C LEU A 41 5.23 -2.60 30.82
N LEU A 42 4.40 -1.70 30.29
CA LEU A 42 3.35 -2.02 29.33
C LEU A 42 3.89 -2.20 27.90
N PHE A 43 4.76 -1.32 27.42
CA PHE A 43 5.21 -1.32 26.01
C PHE A 43 6.29 -2.36 25.72
N ILE A 44 7.13 -2.74 26.68
CA ILE A 44 8.14 -3.79 26.48
C ILE A 44 7.51 -5.12 26.06
N PRO A 45 6.53 -5.71 26.80
CA PRO A 45 5.96 -7.00 26.41
C PRO A 45 5.19 -6.91 25.08
N ILE A 46 4.48 -5.81 24.82
CA ILE A 46 3.78 -5.58 23.55
C ILE A 46 4.80 -5.52 22.39
N GLY A 47 5.89 -4.77 22.56
CA GLY A 47 6.95 -4.66 21.55
C GLY A 47 7.63 -5.99 21.28
N VAL A 48 7.91 -6.78 22.32
CA VAL A 48 8.49 -8.13 22.18
C VAL A 48 7.52 -9.06 21.45
N ALA A 49 6.23 -9.06 21.82
CA ALA A 49 5.21 -9.87 21.15
C ALA A 49 5.06 -9.49 19.66
N SER A 50 5.03 -8.20 19.35
CA SER A 50 4.98 -7.69 17.98
C SER A 50 6.23 -8.07 17.17
N LEU A 51 7.42 -8.03 17.79
CA LEU A 51 8.68 -8.38 17.14
C LEU A 51 8.72 -9.87 16.78
N ILE A 52 8.28 -10.74 17.70
CA ILE A 52 8.17 -12.19 17.44
C ILE A 52 7.18 -12.44 16.30
N ALA A 53 5.99 -11.83 16.36
CA ALA A 53 4.99 -11.96 15.31
C ALA A 53 5.50 -11.47 13.94
N SER A 54 6.30 -10.40 13.91
CA SER A 54 6.89 -9.88 12.67
C SER A 54 7.99 -10.78 12.11
N HIS A 55 8.76 -11.47 12.95
CA HIS A 55 9.80 -12.39 12.50
C HIS A 55 9.25 -13.71 11.95
N ASP A 56 8.04 -14.10 12.38
CA ASP A 56 7.34 -15.30 11.90
C ASP A 56 6.77 -15.12 10.48
N ALA A 57 6.59 -13.87 10.03
CA ALA A 57 6.12 -13.59 8.68
C ALA A 57 7.20 -14.00 7.65
N VAL A 58 6.87 -14.96 6.80
CA VAL A 58 7.73 -15.37 5.67
C VAL A 58 7.32 -14.56 4.45
N GLU A 59 8.25 -13.77 3.94
CA GLU A 59 8.11 -12.99 2.70
C GLU A 59 9.15 -13.44 1.68
N ILE A 60 8.76 -13.51 0.41
CA ILE A 60 9.64 -13.82 -0.72
C ILE A 60 9.46 -12.74 -1.76
N ILE A 61 10.55 -12.07 -2.09
CA ILE A 61 10.60 -10.99 -3.07
C ILE A 61 11.43 -11.47 -4.25
N ASP A 62 10.82 -11.54 -5.44
CA ASP A 62 11.52 -11.78 -6.71
C ASP A 62 11.28 -10.59 -7.64
N ARG A 63 12.37 -9.91 -7.98
CA ARG A 63 12.35 -8.82 -8.94
C ARG A 63 12.39 -9.42 -10.34
N TYR A 64 11.41 -9.10 -11.20
CA TYR A 64 11.29 -9.70 -12.54
C TYR A 64 11.48 -8.71 -13.71
N ASP A 65 11.62 -7.41 -13.43
CA ASP A 65 11.70 -6.31 -14.42
C ASP A 65 12.76 -6.49 -15.52
N SER A 66 13.86 -7.17 -15.21
CA SER A 66 15.02 -7.35 -16.08
C SER A 66 15.28 -8.81 -16.47
N HIS A 67 14.67 -9.76 -15.76
CA HIS A 67 14.84 -11.18 -16.03
C HIS A 67 14.03 -11.68 -17.22
N CYS A 68 12.94 -10.98 -17.54
CA CYS A 68 12.07 -11.28 -18.67
C CYS A 68 12.57 -10.68 -20.00
N ILE A 69 13.69 -9.95 -19.96
CA ILE A 69 14.26 -9.25 -21.13
C ILE A 69 15.49 -10.03 -21.59
N PRO A 70 15.60 -10.38 -22.89
CA PRO A 70 16.77 -11.07 -23.42
C PRO A 70 18.05 -10.25 -23.14
N PRO A 71 19.17 -10.90 -22.77
CA PRO A 71 20.42 -10.20 -22.44
C PRO A 71 21.02 -9.46 -23.64
N ASN A 72 20.58 -9.79 -24.86
CA ASN A 72 21.03 -9.18 -26.10
C ASN A 72 20.32 -7.84 -26.42
N VAL A 73 19.37 -7.42 -25.59
CA VAL A 73 18.64 -6.16 -25.78
C VAL A 73 19.34 -5.05 -25.00
N ILE A 74 19.80 -4.03 -25.73
CA ILE A 74 20.43 -2.83 -25.15
C ILE A 74 19.36 -1.88 -24.61
N ASP A 75 18.31 -1.62 -25.40
CA ASP A 75 17.18 -0.79 -25.01
C ASP A 75 16.01 -1.63 -24.51
N LYS A 76 15.96 -1.77 -23.18
CA LYS A 76 14.92 -2.52 -22.46
C LYS A 76 13.53 -1.91 -22.63
N VAL A 77 13.43 -0.58 -22.73
CA VAL A 77 12.14 0.13 -22.85
C VAL A 77 11.57 -0.07 -24.24
N ALA A 78 12.40 0.08 -25.28
CA ALA A 78 11.98 -0.19 -26.65
C ALA A 78 11.54 -1.67 -26.81
N TYR A 79 12.25 -2.60 -26.18
CA TYR A 79 11.85 -4.00 -26.19
C TYR A 79 10.49 -4.21 -25.54
N ILE A 80 10.20 -3.60 -24.38
CA ILE A 80 8.88 -3.72 -23.71
C ILE A 80 7.75 -3.16 -24.59
N GLN A 81 7.98 -2.04 -25.27
CA GLN A 81 6.99 -1.37 -26.14
C GLN A 81 6.75 -2.11 -27.48
N THR A 82 7.64 -3.03 -27.86
CA THR A 82 7.49 -3.78 -29.11
C THR A 82 6.23 -4.66 -29.07
N PRO A 83 5.39 -4.69 -30.11
CA PRO A 83 4.21 -5.55 -30.13
C PRO A 83 4.59 -7.04 -30.13
N GLY A 84 3.82 -7.85 -29.41
CA GLY A 84 4.02 -9.30 -29.32
C GLY A 84 3.88 -9.83 -27.89
N GLU A 85 3.48 -11.09 -27.76
CA GLU A 85 3.41 -11.76 -26.46
C GLU A 85 4.82 -12.04 -25.91
N LYS A 86 5.04 -11.66 -24.65
CA LYS A 86 6.32 -11.85 -23.95
C LYS A 86 6.08 -12.60 -22.64
N PRO A 87 5.71 -13.89 -22.70
CA PRO A 87 5.47 -14.66 -21.50
C PRO A 87 6.77 -14.78 -20.68
N CYS A 88 6.67 -14.50 -19.38
CA CYS A 88 7.79 -14.62 -18.47
C CYS A 88 7.47 -15.60 -17.34
N ASN A 89 8.11 -16.76 -17.39
CA ASN A 89 7.94 -17.79 -16.38
C ASN A 89 9.04 -17.68 -15.34
N ARG A 90 8.65 -17.51 -14.08
CA ARG A 90 9.56 -17.40 -12.93
C ARG A 90 9.27 -18.55 -11.96
N THR A 91 10.33 -19.18 -11.47
CA THR A 91 10.22 -20.22 -10.45
C THR A 91 10.73 -19.67 -9.13
N LEU A 92 9.81 -19.47 -8.19
CA LEU A 92 10.10 -19.00 -6.84
C LEU A 92 10.38 -20.21 -5.96
N ARG A 93 11.54 -20.23 -5.30
CA ARG A 93 11.86 -21.28 -4.31
C ARG A 93 11.48 -20.80 -2.91
N VAL A 94 10.64 -21.59 -2.26
CA VAL A 94 10.11 -21.32 -0.92
C VAL A 94 10.87 -22.19 0.08
N ASP A 95 11.97 -21.69 0.61
CA ASP A 95 12.84 -22.48 1.51
C ASP A 95 12.27 -22.60 2.93
N LYS A 96 11.34 -21.72 3.31
CA LYS A 96 10.67 -21.70 4.61
C LYS A 96 9.20 -22.07 4.48
N ARG A 97 8.69 -22.84 5.43
CA ARG A 97 7.26 -23.20 5.48
C ARG A 97 6.40 -21.95 5.64
N MET A 98 5.62 -21.60 4.61
CA MET A 98 4.59 -20.57 4.67
C MET A 98 3.29 -21.17 5.21
N LYS A 99 2.73 -20.58 6.28
CA LYS A 99 1.44 -20.99 6.83
C LYS A 99 0.32 -20.26 6.07
N SER A 100 -0.74 -20.98 5.72
CA SER A 100 -1.91 -20.40 5.03
C SER A 100 -2.60 -19.31 5.87
N PRO A 101 -3.24 -18.29 5.25
CA PRO A 101 -3.36 -18.04 3.81
C PRO A 101 -2.11 -17.38 3.20
N ILE A 102 -1.84 -17.65 1.91
CA ILE A 102 -0.72 -17.06 1.16
C ILE A 102 -1.27 -15.93 0.31
N TYR A 103 -0.61 -14.76 0.35
CA TYR A 103 -0.94 -13.60 -0.47
C TYR A 103 0.18 -13.34 -1.47
N VAL A 104 -0.18 -12.91 -2.68
CA VAL A 104 0.77 -12.55 -3.74
C VAL A 104 0.54 -11.08 -4.08
N TYR A 105 1.59 -10.28 -3.94
CA TYR A 105 1.57 -8.85 -4.23
C TYR A 105 2.56 -8.53 -5.34
N TYR A 106 2.21 -7.56 -6.18
CA TYR A 106 3.15 -6.94 -7.11
C TYR A 106 3.66 -5.64 -6.47
N GLN A 107 4.95 -5.38 -6.59
CA GLN A 107 5.57 -4.14 -6.15
C GLN A 107 5.99 -3.32 -7.37
N LEU A 108 5.63 -2.04 -7.37
CA LEU A 108 6.07 -1.06 -8.35
C LEU A 108 6.92 -0.03 -7.64
N ASP A 109 8.20 0.06 -8.02
CA ASP A 109 9.11 1.07 -7.50
C ASP A 109 9.04 2.35 -8.36
N ASN A 110 9.31 3.50 -7.74
CA ASN A 110 9.26 4.82 -8.38
C ASN A 110 7.89 5.17 -9.01
N PHE A 111 6.81 4.54 -8.53
CA PHE A 111 5.45 4.83 -8.97
C PHE A 111 4.74 5.73 -7.95
N TYR A 112 4.40 6.96 -8.34
CA TYR A 112 3.82 7.96 -7.45
C TYR A 112 2.29 7.96 -7.50
N GLN A 113 1.64 6.93 -6.93
CA GLN A 113 0.17 6.86 -6.82
C GLN A 113 -0.42 8.04 -6.03
N ASN A 114 0.31 8.54 -5.05
CA ASN A 114 -0.16 9.57 -4.12
C ASN A 114 -0.09 10.99 -4.69
N HIS A 115 0.22 11.16 -5.98
CA HIS A 115 0.17 12.47 -6.60
C HIS A 115 -1.28 12.97 -6.62
N ARG A 116 -1.52 14.19 -6.11
CA ARG A 116 -2.86 14.80 -5.95
C ARG A 116 -3.71 14.76 -7.23
N ARG A 117 -3.09 14.76 -8.41
CA ARG A 117 -3.79 14.66 -9.71
C ARG A 117 -4.31 13.24 -9.99
N ASN A 118 -3.59 12.19 -9.60
CA ASN A 118 -4.00 10.79 -9.83
C ASN A 118 -5.22 10.42 -8.97
N VAL A 119 -5.20 10.84 -7.71
CA VAL A 119 -6.35 10.63 -6.80
C VAL A 119 -7.58 11.41 -7.25
N LYS A 120 -7.40 12.54 -7.95
CA LYS A 120 -8.50 13.37 -8.47
C LYS A 120 -9.04 12.90 -9.82
N SER A 121 -8.29 12.09 -10.55
CA SER A 121 -8.68 11.61 -11.89
C SER A 121 -9.63 10.43 -11.88
N GLN A 122 -9.93 9.87 -10.70
CA GLN A 122 -10.84 8.74 -10.55
C GLN A 122 -12.28 9.24 -10.43
N ASN A 123 -13.18 8.65 -11.22
CA ASN A 123 -14.61 8.96 -11.13
C ASN A 123 -15.38 7.87 -10.37
N ASP A 124 -15.66 8.15 -9.09
CA ASP A 124 -16.42 7.25 -8.21
C ASP A 124 -17.80 6.88 -8.78
N TYR A 125 -18.44 7.75 -9.55
CA TYR A 125 -19.76 7.48 -10.10
C TYR A 125 -19.72 6.38 -11.17
N GLN A 126 -18.67 6.38 -12.01
CA GLN A 126 -18.43 5.33 -13.00
C GLN A 126 -18.08 3.99 -12.35
N LEU A 127 -17.26 4.01 -11.28
CA LEU A 127 -16.85 2.81 -10.57
C LEU A 127 -18.00 2.15 -9.80
N ARG A 128 -18.97 2.95 -9.34
CA ARG A 128 -20.10 2.46 -8.54
C ARG A 128 -21.27 1.95 -9.38
N ASP A 129 -21.52 2.52 -10.56
CA ASP A 129 -22.61 2.08 -11.43
C ASP A 129 -22.28 2.32 -12.92
N SER A 130 -22.37 1.24 -13.70
CA SER A 130 -22.25 1.23 -15.17
C SER A 130 -23.15 2.25 -15.89
N LYS A 131 -24.30 2.64 -15.29
CA LYS A 131 -25.21 3.64 -15.85
C LYS A 131 -24.62 5.05 -15.87
N ASN A 132 -23.60 5.30 -15.06
CA ASN A 132 -22.91 6.58 -14.96
C ASN A 132 -21.62 6.63 -15.80
N ALA A 133 -21.45 5.70 -16.75
CA ALA A 133 -20.34 5.66 -17.70
C ALA A 133 -20.06 7.00 -18.39
N ASN A 134 -21.10 7.81 -18.62
CA ASN A 134 -20.99 9.13 -19.27
C ASN A 134 -20.55 10.27 -18.34
N SER A 135 -20.35 10.01 -17.04
CA SER A 135 -19.85 11.01 -16.10
C SER A 135 -18.37 11.28 -16.38
N ARG A 136 -18.00 12.52 -16.66
CA ARG A 136 -16.63 12.94 -17.02
C ARG A 136 -15.97 13.85 -15.99
N SER A 137 -16.64 14.09 -14.86
CA SER A 137 -16.17 15.04 -13.84
C SER A 137 -14.86 14.57 -13.22
N GLY A 138 -13.82 15.40 -13.32
CA GLY A 138 -12.51 15.15 -12.69
C GLY A 138 -11.55 14.30 -13.53
N CYS A 139 -11.97 13.81 -14.69
CA CYS A 139 -11.22 12.84 -15.52
C CYS A 139 -10.19 13.49 -16.46
N ASP A 140 -10.05 14.82 -16.46
CA ASP A 140 -9.11 15.52 -17.36
C ASP A 140 -7.65 15.11 -17.08
N PRO A 141 -6.86 14.78 -18.13
CA PRO A 141 -7.14 14.90 -19.56
C PRO A 141 -7.68 13.62 -20.25
N GLU A 142 -7.79 12.50 -19.54
CA GLU A 142 -8.17 11.17 -20.09
C GLU A 142 -9.69 10.95 -20.04
N ASP A 143 -10.47 11.93 -20.53
CA ASP A 143 -11.93 11.91 -20.44
C ASP A 143 -12.61 11.23 -21.64
N SER A 144 -11.92 11.14 -22.78
CA SER A 144 -12.47 10.63 -24.03
C SER A 144 -11.41 10.20 -25.05
N VAL A 145 -11.69 9.09 -25.76
CA VAL A 145 -10.94 8.64 -26.94
C VAL A 145 -11.94 8.50 -28.08
N ASN A 146 -11.68 9.16 -29.21
CA ASN A 146 -12.57 9.16 -30.38
C ASN A 146 -14.03 9.56 -30.08
N GLY A 147 -14.24 10.46 -29.11
CA GLY A 147 -15.58 10.94 -28.70
C GLY A 147 -16.36 10.00 -27.78
N MET A 148 -15.79 8.84 -27.42
CA MET A 148 -16.34 7.90 -26.45
C MET A 148 -15.69 8.12 -25.08
N ALA A 149 -16.49 8.05 -24.00
CA ALA A 149 -16.00 8.20 -22.63
C ALA A 149 -15.14 6.99 -22.24
N ILE A 150 -14.00 7.23 -21.60
CA ILE A 150 -13.16 6.16 -21.04
C ILE A 150 -13.81 5.66 -19.74
N VAL A 151 -13.96 4.33 -19.60
CA VAL A 151 -14.54 3.69 -18.42
C VAL A 151 -13.70 2.48 -17.99
N PRO A 152 -13.23 2.43 -16.74
CA PRO A 152 -13.23 3.51 -15.76
C PRO A 152 -12.27 4.63 -16.18
N ALA A 153 -12.65 5.88 -15.94
CA ALA A 153 -11.73 7.01 -16.10
C ALA A 153 -10.73 7.05 -14.95
N GLU A 154 -9.46 6.86 -15.28
CA GLU A 154 -8.31 6.94 -14.39
C GLU A 154 -7.06 7.25 -15.23
N ILE A 155 -6.17 8.12 -14.72
CA ILE A 155 -4.89 8.39 -15.40
C ILE A 155 -4.05 7.10 -15.36
N SER A 156 -3.87 6.48 -16.52
CA SER A 156 -2.93 5.36 -16.73
C SER A 156 -1.58 5.93 -17.17
N PHE A 157 -0.50 5.58 -16.47
CA PHE A 157 0.88 5.92 -16.82
C PHE A 157 1.55 4.77 -17.57
#